data_AF-A0A7G9Z0A2-F1
#
_entry.id   AF-A0A7G9Z0A2-F1
#
_cell.length_a   1.000
_cell.length_b   1.000
_cell.length_c   1.000
_cell.angle_alpha   90.00
_cell.angle_beta   90.00
_cell.angle_gamma   90.00
#
_symmetry.space_group_name_H-M   'P 1'
#
loop_
_entity.id
_entity.type
_entity.pdbx_description
1 polymer ?
#
loop_
_entity_poly.entity_id
_entity_poly.type
_entity_poly.pdbx_seq_one_letter_code
_entity_poly.pdbx_strand_id
1 'polypeptide(L)'
;MEREVYPIDITSQKDKLEKICKRMEISKAEAIRDSIDFYHEYARGIEVIELRAVSKEQAEKEILEYIKEKGKAWTDEIADDLRIDIVLVDEILKGLAEKGVVE
;
A
#
# COMPACT_ATOMS: atom_id res chain seq x y z
N MET A 1 17.07 21.92 -18.19
CA MET A 1 17.01 20.92 -17.10
C MET A 1 18.02 21.35 -16.06
N GLU A 2 17.59 21.59 -14.83
CA GLU A 2 18.47 21.94 -13.72
C GLU A 2 19.07 20.65 -13.14
N ARG A 3 20.38 20.64 -12.90
CA ARG A 3 21.08 19.46 -12.40
C ARG A 3 21.34 19.64 -10.91
N GLU A 4 20.71 18.82 -10.10
CA GLU A 4 20.99 18.75 -8.66
C GLU A 4 22.20 17.84 -8.40
N VAL A 5 23.11 18.30 -7.54
CA VAL A 5 24.31 17.56 -7.15
C VAL A 5 24.46 17.65 -5.64
N TYR A 6 24.42 16.49 -4.98
CA TYR A 6 24.59 16.38 -3.53
C TYR A 6 25.90 15.67 -3.20
N PRO A 7 26.79 16.29 -2.41
CA PRO A 7 27.92 15.57 -1.83
C PRO A 7 27.40 14.65 -0.73
N ILE A 8 27.61 13.34 -0.90
CA ILE A 8 27.17 12.32 0.06
C ILE A 8 28.38 11.57 0.64
N ASP A 9 28.39 11.39 1.96
CA ASP A 9 29.36 10.49 2.61
C ASP A 9 28.78 9.08 2.61
N ILE A 10 29.43 8.19 1.85
CA ILE A 10 29.06 6.77 1.73
C ILE A 10 30.10 5.85 2.36
N THR A 11 30.97 6.38 3.22
CA THR A 11 32.10 5.61 3.79
C THR A 11 31.62 4.32 4.45
N SER A 12 30.52 4.37 5.21
CA SER A 12 29.95 3.19 5.88
C SER A 12 29.22 2.22 4.94
N GLN A 13 28.87 2.66 3.73
CA GLN A 13 28.11 1.89 2.74
C GLN A 13 29.00 1.38 1.59
N LYS A 14 30.28 1.77 1.55
CA LYS A 14 31.22 1.49 0.45
C LYS A 14 31.19 0.03 0.01
N ASP A 15 31.38 -0.90 0.95
CA ASP A 15 31.44 -2.33 0.64
C ASP A 15 30.10 -2.87 0.12
N LYS A 16 28.97 -2.33 0.61
CA LYS A 16 27.63 -2.70 0.12
C LYS A 16 27.43 -2.21 -1.31
N LEU A 17 27.79 -0.96 -1.58
CA LEU A 17 27.69 -0.36 -2.91
C LEU A 17 28.57 -1.10 -3.92
N GLU A 18 29.80 -1.47 -3.55
CA GLU A 18 30.70 -2.24 -4.43
C GLU A 18 30.15 -3.63 -4.76
N LYS A 19 29.52 -4.31 -3.79
CA LYS A 19 28.84 -5.60 -4.03
C LYS A 19 27.66 -5.44 -4.98
N ILE A 20 26.84 -4.41 -4.81
CA ILE A 20 25.70 -4.12 -5.70
C ILE A 20 26.21 -3.88 -7.13
N CYS A 21 27.17 -2.98 -7.31
CA CYS A 21 27.73 -2.65 -8.61
C CYS A 21 28.32 -3.89 -9.30
N LYS A 22 29.04 -4.75 -8.56
CA LYS A 22 29.62 -5.97 -9.11
C LYS A 22 28.56 -7.00 -9.50
N ARG A 23 27.50 -7.14 -8.70
CA ARG A 23 26.45 -8.15 -8.93
C ARG A 23 25.53 -7.76 -10.09
N MET A 24 25.27 -6.47 -10.24
CA MET A 24 24.34 -5.92 -11.23
C MET A 24 25.04 -5.36 -12.46
N GLU A 25 26.37 -5.31 -12.46
CA GLU A 25 27.21 -4.79 -13.55
C GLU A 25 26.90 -3.31 -13.90
N ILE A 26 26.56 -2.51 -12.89
CA ILE A 26 26.20 -1.09 -13.02
C ILE A 26 27.22 -0.16 -12.36
N SER A 27 27.14 1.13 -12.70
CA SER A 27 27.98 2.16 -12.07
C SER A 27 27.52 2.50 -10.65
N LYS A 28 28.42 3.05 -9.83
CA LYS A 28 28.08 3.56 -8.48
C LYS A 28 26.97 4.61 -8.53
N ALA A 29 27.03 5.51 -9.50
CA ALA A 29 26.06 6.59 -9.65
C ALA A 29 24.68 6.08 -10.07
N GLU A 30 24.64 5.03 -10.88
CA GLU A 30 23.41 4.35 -11.28
C GLU A 30 22.80 3.61 -10.10
N ALA A 31 23.58 2.79 -9.38
CA ALA A 31 23.10 2.11 -8.17
C ALA A 31 22.52 3.08 -7.12
N ILE A 32 23.10 4.28 -6.97
CA ILE A 32 22.57 5.31 -6.08
C ILE A 32 21.25 5.88 -6.60
N ARG A 33 21.14 6.21 -7.90
CA ARG A 33 19.87 6.70 -8.47
C ARG A 33 18.78 5.65 -8.40
N ASP A 34 19.07 4.43 -8.80
CA ASP A 34 18.10 3.31 -8.78
C ASP A 34 17.63 3.01 -7.36
N SER A 35 18.47 3.23 -6.34
CA SER A 35 18.06 3.10 -4.94
C SER A 35 17.00 4.13 -4.54
N ILE A 36 17.04 5.34 -5.10
CA ILE A 36 16.02 6.37 -4.86
C ILE A 36 14.69 5.91 -5.45
N ASP A 37 14.70 5.40 -6.69
CA ASP A 37 13.50 4.87 -7.34
C ASP A 37 12.94 3.66 -6.56
N PHE A 38 13.81 2.76 -6.11
CA PHE A 38 13.40 1.63 -5.26
C PHE A 38 12.71 2.10 -3.98
N TYR A 39 13.29 3.08 -3.26
CA TYR A 39 12.68 3.60 -2.04
C TYR A 39 11.42 4.40 -2.30
N HIS A 40 11.30 5.07 -3.46
CA HIS A 40 10.06 5.72 -3.87
C HIS A 40 8.94 4.70 -4.05
N GLU A 41 9.19 3.63 -4.81
CA GLU A 41 8.22 2.55 -5.03
C GLU A 41 7.88 1.81 -3.72
N TYR A 42 8.89 1.53 -2.90
CA TYR A 42 8.71 0.93 -1.58
C TYR A 42 7.84 1.82 -0.68
N ALA A 43 8.12 3.12 -0.61
CA ALA A 43 7.32 4.06 0.16
C ALA A 43 5.90 4.23 -0.39
N ARG A 44 5.71 4.19 -1.72
CA ARG A 44 4.37 4.19 -2.33
C ARG A 44 3.55 2.96 -1.93
N GLY A 45 4.21 1.81 -1.74
CA GLY A 45 3.57 0.60 -1.22
C GLY A 45 3.32 0.63 0.30
N ILE A 46 3.93 1.57 1.04
CA ILE A 46 3.65 1.83 2.45
C ILE A 46 2.65 2.97 2.53
N GLU A 47 1.43 2.72 2.04
CA GLU A 47 0.32 3.60 2.37
C GLU A 47 -0.17 3.22 3.77
N VAL A 48 0.16 4.04 4.77
CA VAL A 48 -0.39 3.88 6.12
C VAL A 48 -1.85 4.33 6.06
N ILE A 49 -2.75 3.40 5.76
CA ILE A 49 -4.19 3.66 5.78
C ILE A 49 -4.62 3.73 7.24
N GLU A 50 -4.92 4.93 7.73
CA GLU A 50 -5.55 5.10 9.04
C GLU A 50 -6.96 4.53 8.99
N LEU A 51 -7.24 3.47 9.75
CA LEU A 51 -8.59 2.93 9.86
C LEU A 51 -9.51 3.93 10.57
N ARG A 52 -10.73 4.06 10.06
CA ARG A 52 -11.78 4.86 10.68
C ARG A 52 -12.40 4.07 11.82
N ALA A 53 -12.50 4.70 12.99
CA ALA A 53 -13.34 4.17 14.07
C ALA A 53 -14.81 4.45 13.76
N VAL A 54 -15.51 3.46 13.22
CA VAL A 54 -16.95 3.53 12.89
C VAL A 54 -17.75 2.52 13.71
N SER A 55 -19.02 2.80 13.98
CA SER A 55 -19.90 1.81 14.59
C SER A 55 -20.24 0.71 13.59
N LYS A 56 -20.67 -0.46 14.08
CA LYS A 56 -21.07 -1.59 13.23
C LYS A 56 -22.24 -1.20 12.31
N GLU A 57 -23.22 -0.45 12.82
CA GLU A 57 -24.36 0.00 12.02
C GLU A 57 -23.95 0.98 10.91
N GLN A 58 -23.01 1.88 11.20
CA GLN A 58 -22.46 2.79 10.20
C GLN A 58 -21.70 2.03 9.12
N ALA A 59 -20.84 1.10 9.52
CA ALA A 59 -20.09 0.24 8.60
C ALA A 59 -21.02 -0.59 7.70
N GLU A 60 -22.07 -1.19 8.25
CA GLU A 60 -23.04 -1.99 7.47
C GLU A 60 -23.73 -1.13 6.40
N LYS A 61 -24.11 0.11 6.73
CA LYS A 61 -24.69 1.05 5.76
C LYS A 61 -23.71 1.41 4.65
N GLU A 62 -22.48 1.79 5.00
CA GLU A 62 -21.45 2.19 4.03
C GLU A 62 -21.06 1.03 3.11
N ILE A 63 -20.95 -0.20 3.63
CA ILE A 63 -20.67 -1.41 2.84
C ILE A 63 -21.79 -1.70 1.83
N LEU A 64 -23.06 -1.58 2.25
CA LEU A 64 -24.20 -1.79 1.34
C LEU A 64 -24.26 -0.74 0.23
N GLU A 65 -23.97 0.52 0.56
CA GLU A 65 -23.87 1.61 -0.43
C GLU A 65 -22.72 1.35 -1.41
N TYR A 66 -21.56 0.95 -0.91
CA TYR A 66 -20.38 0.62 -1.72
C TYR A 66 -20.65 -0.54 -2.70
N ILE A 67 -21.24 -1.64 -2.24
CA ILE A 67 -21.59 -2.80 -3.08
C ILE A 67 -22.61 -2.41 -4.14
N LYS A 68 -23.59 -1.56 -3.78
CA LYS A 68 -24.61 -1.09 -4.72
C LYS A 68 -24.00 -0.24 -5.86
N GLU A 69 -22.97 0.55 -5.56
CA GLU A 69 -22.30 1.40 -6.54
C GLU A 69 -21.32 0.63 -7.44
N LYS A 70 -20.51 -0.27 -6.85
CA LYS A 70 -19.47 -1.02 -7.57
C LYS A 70 -19.95 -2.34 -8.17
N GLY A 71 -21.07 -2.87 -7.71
CA GLY A 71 -21.69 -4.12 -8.16
C GLY A 71 -21.01 -5.38 -7.63
N LYS A 72 -19.70 -5.54 -7.89
CA LYS A 72 -18.87 -6.62 -7.34
C LYS A 72 -17.62 -6.04 -6.73
N ALA A 73 -17.29 -6.49 -5.53
CA ALA A 73 -16.08 -6.12 -4.82
C ALA A 73 -15.64 -7.25 -3.89
N TRP A 74 -14.35 -7.36 -3.67
CA TRP A 74 -13.76 -8.27 -2.69
C TRP A 74 -13.70 -7.62 -1.29
N THR A 75 -13.63 -8.45 -0.25
CA THR A 75 -13.62 -7.98 1.15
C THR A 75 -12.48 -7.01 1.45
N ASP A 76 -11.30 -7.26 0.90
CA ASP A 76 -10.12 -6.39 0.98
C ASP A 76 -10.33 -5.07 0.25
N GLU A 77 -10.91 -5.08 -0.95
CA GLU A 77 -11.25 -3.85 -1.68
C GLU A 77 -12.22 -2.96 -0.89
N ILE A 78 -13.23 -3.57 -0.24
CA ILE A 78 -14.19 -2.86 0.60
C ILE A 78 -13.51 -2.28 1.85
N ALA A 79 -12.66 -3.06 2.51
CA ALA A 79 -11.94 -2.64 3.72
C ALA A 79 -10.99 -1.49 3.43
N ASP A 80 -10.24 -1.56 2.34
CA ASP A 80 -9.26 -0.55 1.94
C ASP A 80 -9.95 0.75 1.49
N ASP A 81 -10.94 0.67 0.58
CA ASP A 81 -11.63 1.85 0.04
C ASP A 81 -12.43 2.58 1.13
N LEU A 82 -13.09 1.85 2.03
CA LEU A 82 -13.87 2.45 3.13
C LEU A 82 -13.01 2.79 4.35
N ARG A 83 -11.75 2.32 4.38
CA ARG A 83 -10.82 2.41 5.52
C ARG A 83 -11.42 1.82 6.79
N ILE A 84 -12.07 0.67 6.67
CA ILE A 84 -12.70 -0.05 7.79
C ILE A 84 -11.86 -1.29 8.09
N ASP A 85 -11.79 -1.67 9.36
CA ASP A 85 -11.11 -2.89 9.78
C ASP A 85 -11.66 -4.10 9.02
N ILE A 86 -10.76 -4.85 8.35
CA ILE A 86 -11.13 -5.98 7.49
C ILE A 86 -11.89 -7.08 8.24
N VAL A 87 -11.64 -7.25 9.55
CA VAL A 87 -12.38 -8.20 10.38
C VAL A 87 -13.82 -7.72 10.57
N LEU A 88 -14.02 -6.43 10.81
CA LEU A 88 -15.36 -5.85 10.90
C LEU A 88 -16.11 -5.95 9.56
N VAL A 89 -15.43 -5.74 8.43
CA VAL A 89 -16.04 -5.91 7.09
C VAL A 89 -16.44 -7.36 6.87
N ASP A 90 -15.57 -8.33 7.13
CA ASP A 90 -15.85 -9.77 6.99
C ASP A 90 -17.02 -10.22 7.88
N GLU A 91 -17.07 -9.76 9.13
CA GLU A 91 -18.19 -10.05 10.04
C GLU A 91 -19.53 -9.53 9.49
N ILE A 92 -19.54 -8.31 8.94
CA ILE A 92 -20.75 -7.72 8.38
C ILE A 92 -21.18 -8.45 7.11
N LEU A 93 -20.24 -8.74 6.19
CA LEU A 93 -20.54 -9.44 4.95
C LEU A 93 -21.10 -10.84 5.20
N LYS A 94 -20.53 -11.59 6.15
CA LYS A 94 -21.09 -12.89 6.58
C LYS A 94 -22.53 -12.76 7.06
N GLY A 95 -22.81 -11.77 7.92
CA GLY A 95 -24.17 -11.53 8.40
C GLY A 95 -25.14 -11.11 7.29
N LEU A 96 -24.68 -10.39 6.26
CA LEU A 96 -25.47 -10.04 5.09
C LEU A 96 -25.70 -11.25 4.17
N ALA A 97 -24.72 -12.14 4.03
CA ALA A 97 -24.82 -13.36 3.25
C ALA A 97 -25.83 -14.35 3.87
N GLU A 98 -25.82 -14.50 5.19
CA GLU A 98 -26.83 -15.28 5.93
C GLU A 98 -28.26 -14.75 5.71
N LYS A 99 -28.41 -13.44 5.50
CA LYS A 99 -29.69 -12.78 5.18
C LYS A 99 -30.04 -12.83 3.68
N GLY A 100 -29.15 -13.35 2.83
CA GLY A 100 -29.33 -13.40 1.37
C GLY A 100 -29.23 -12.04 0.67
N VAL A 101 -28.54 -11.07 1.28
CA VAL A 101 -28.38 -9.71 0.74
C VAL A 101 -27.14 -9.61 -0.17
N VAL A 102 -26.11 -10.42 0.11
CA VAL A 102 -24.86 -10.53 -0.66
C VAL A 102 -24.52 -12.01 -0.86
N GLU A 103 -23.65 -12.33 -1.83
CA GLU A 103 -23.21 -13.70 -2.16
C GLU A 103 -21.70 -13.87 -1.97
#